data_AF-A0A850A235-F1
#
_entry.id   AF-A0A850A235-F1
#
_cell.length_a   1.000
_cell.length_b   1.000
_cell.length_c   1.000
_cell.angle_alpha   90.00
_cell.angle_beta   90.00
_cell.angle_gamma   90.00
#
_symmetry.space_group_name_H-M   'P 1'
#
loop_
_entity.id
_entity.type
_entity.pdbx_description
1 polymer ?
#
loop_
_entity_poly.entity_id
_entity_poly.type
_entity_poly.pdbx_seq_one_letter_code
_entity_poly.pdbx_strand_id
1 'polypeptide(L)'
;MPAPRLNDLDAPQKTWEQMHMTLLDRLPLPFWAIFAAILLLGVVSIGLEMVLEQRLATPGSQGQGDLTEAAATLLVVLYILLHLRLIRQTALRGLAQLRSAVKINDAVYDRYVTRMIRNNPRQEAGLLALGVGLVVVLLVLPPDGVRRLPHQQPGEVVAIGVILLYYLVAFSTLLNLVYVGVRNSIALTALSRQPLQVNVFDSAALLPFGRISLVQSLAFVGVFLIPLMIVGPPQAGGWLVIALSALSLVALFVPLWGVHQQIVRERERVLGNICGELLHVQGALLSAPPAAVAEMKTLADRTEVLLTFRKHILAGPSWPFRDFGAVIRAVAAAASPLIYLVLSQLVQTYLFPLFTQ
;
A
#
# COMPACT_ATOMS: atom_id res chain seq x y z
N MET A 1 18.02 -6.68 33.41
CA MET A 1 18.06 -7.49 32.16
C MET A 1 19.12 -6.88 31.26
N PRO A 2 20.17 -7.62 30.86
CA PRO A 2 21.17 -7.10 29.94
C PRO A 2 20.52 -6.78 28.59
N ALA A 3 20.87 -5.63 28.01
CA ALA A 3 20.44 -5.29 26.66
C ALA A 3 20.98 -6.35 25.68
N PRO A 4 20.15 -6.90 24.78
CA PRO A 4 20.60 -7.88 23.79
C PRO A 4 21.74 -7.30 22.95
N ARG A 5 22.78 -8.11 22.70
CA ARG A 5 23.91 -7.69 21.88
C ARG A 5 23.42 -7.47 20.44
N LEU A 6 23.80 -6.36 19.82
CA LEU A 6 23.42 -6.00 18.45
C LEU A 6 23.64 -7.13 17.42
N ASN A 7 24.62 -8.01 17.63
CA ASN A 7 24.89 -9.14 16.73
C ASN A 7 23.85 -10.26 16.75
N ASP A 8 23.00 -10.37 17.78
CA ASP A 8 21.96 -11.42 17.83
C ASP A 8 20.73 -11.09 16.97
N LEU A 9 20.61 -9.84 16.50
CA LEU A 9 19.52 -9.42 15.61
C LEU A 9 19.72 -9.92 14.16
N ASP A 10 20.94 -10.31 13.78
CA ASP A 10 21.26 -10.76 12.42
C ASP A 10 20.82 -12.21 12.14
N ALA A 11 20.76 -13.05 13.16
CA ALA A 11 20.39 -14.46 13.04
C ALA A 11 18.95 -14.69 12.52
N PRO A 12 17.91 -14.03 13.06
CA PRO A 12 16.56 -14.18 12.52
C PRO A 12 16.44 -13.58 11.12
N GLN A 13 17.15 -12.49 10.83
CA GLN A 13 17.10 -11.85 9.51
C GLN A 13 17.63 -12.78 8.41
N LYS A 14 18.77 -13.45 8.63
CA LYS A 14 19.30 -14.45 7.67
C LYS A 14 18.35 -15.63 7.47
N THR A 15 17.69 -16.07 8.55
CA THR A 15 16.72 -17.17 8.49
C THR A 15 15.50 -16.78 7.65
N TRP A 16 15.00 -15.55 7.82
CA TRP A 16 13.92 -15.03 7.00
C TRP A 16 14.34 -14.88 5.55
N GLU A 17 15.54 -14.34 5.28
CA GLU A 17 16.15 -14.27 3.94
C GLU A 17 16.24 -15.63 3.23
N GLN A 18 16.44 -16.74 3.96
CA GLN A 18 16.41 -18.09 3.39
C GLN A 18 14.99 -18.62 3.14
N MET A 19 14.02 -18.26 3.98
CA MET A 19 12.60 -18.63 3.79
C MET A 19 11.93 -17.86 2.62
N HIS A 20 12.66 -16.94 1.97
CA HIS A 20 12.15 -16.04 0.96
C HIS A 20 11.99 -16.60 -0.46
N MET A 21 12.02 -17.90 -0.71
CA MET A 21 11.75 -18.36 -2.07
C MET A 21 10.26 -18.23 -2.45
N THR A 22 9.86 -17.13 -3.13
CA THR A 22 8.54 -17.02 -3.80
C THR A 22 8.42 -18.04 -4.93
N LEU A 23 7.22 -18.25 -5.45
CA LEU A 23 7.05 -18.99 -6.71
C LEU A 23 7.84 -18.35 -7.87
N LEU A 24 7.99 -17.02 -7.87
CA LEU A 24 8.89 -16.29 -8.78
C LEU A 24 10.38 -16.56 -8.52
N ASP A 25 10.80 -16.70 -7.25
CA ASP A 25 12.18 -17.09 -6.92
C ASP A 25 12.43 -18.61 -7.05
N ARG A 26 11.36 -19.41 -7.12
CA ARG A 26 11.42 -20.84 -7.44
C ARG A 26 11.62 -21.08 -8.91
N LEU A 27 11.22 -20.13 -9.76
CA LEU A 27 11.68 -20.13 -11.14
C LEU A 27 13.20 -19.93 -11.09
N PRO A 28 13.99 -20.72 -11.84
CA PRO A 28 15.44 -20.60 -11.88
C PRO A 28 15.91 -19.31 -12.58
N LEU A 29 15.01 -18.33 -12.74
CA LEU A 29 15.23 -17.11 -13.50
C LEU A 29 15.30 -15.91 -12.54
N PRO A 30 16.27 -15.01 -12.74
CA PRO A 30 16.33 -13.78 -11.95
C PRO A 30 15.12 -12.88 -12.26
N PHE A 31 14.69 -12.07 -11.28
CA PHE A 31 13.52 -11.19 -11.42
C PHE A 31 13.53 -10.33 -12.70
N TRP A 32 14.71 -9.84 -13.11
CA TRP A 32 14.84 -9.02 -14.32
C TRP A 32 14.51 -9.80 -15.59
N ALA A 33 14.77 -11.11 -15.64
CA ALA A 33 14.44 -11.96 -16.78
C ALA A 33 12.93 -12.17 -16.87
N ILE A 34 12.24 -12.35 -15.74
CA ILE A 34 10.78 -12.46 -15.70
C ILE A 34 10.14 -11.14 -16.12
N PHE A 35 10.65 -10.01 -15.61
CA PHE A 35 10.19 -8.68 -16.01
C PHE A 35 10.38 -8.44 -17.51
N ALA A 36 11.54 -8.79 -18.06
CA ALA A 36 11.82 -8.68 -19.50
C ALA A 36 10.92 -9.59 -20.33
N ALA A 37 10.64 -10.82 -19.87
CA ALA A 37 9.74 -11.75 -20.55
C ALA A 37 8.30 -11.22 -20.61
N ILE A 38 7.80 -10.64 -19.51
CA ILE A 38 6.45 -10.05 -19.47
C ILE A 38 6.39 -8.76 -20.31
N LEU A 39 7.44 -7.93 -20.29
CA LEU A 39 7.55 -6.76 -21.17
C LEU A 39 7.51 -7.18 -22.64
N LEU A 40 8.30 -8.18 -23.02
CA LEU A 40 8.34 -8.70 -24.39
C LEU A 40 6.98 -9.27 -24.80
N LEU A 41 6.37 -10.09 -23.93
CA LEU A 41 5.03 -10.64 -24.16
C LEU A 41 4.00 -9.54 -24.39
N GLY A 42 4.02 -8.48 -23.57
CA GLY A 42 3.13 -7.34 -23.71
C GLY A 42 3.34 -6.57 -25.01
N VAL A 43 4.59 -6.24 -25.36
CA VAL A 43 4.90 -5.54 -26.62
C VAL A 43 4.48 -6.36 -27.84
N VAL A 44 4.74 -7.66 -27.83
CA VAL A 44 4.32 -8.57 -28.90
C VAL A 44 2.79 -8.65 -28.96
N SER A 45 2.11 -8.75 -27.81
CA SER A 45 0.64 -8.74 -27.74
C SER A 45 0.04 -7.48 -28.35
N ILE A 46 0.56 -6.30 -27.99
CA ILE A 46 0.11 -5.01 -28.54
C ILE A 46 0.30 -4.98 -30.07
N GLY A 47 1.47 -5.40 -30.56
CA GLY A 47 1.73 -5.45 -32.00
C GLY A 47 0.81 -6.40 -32.75
N LEU A 48 0.48 -7.55 -32.16
CA LEU A 48 -0.47 -8.51 -32.74
C LEU A 48 -1.90 -7.97 -32.74
N GLU A 49 -2.32 -7.31 -31.66
CA GLU A 49 -3.63 -6.66 -31.55
C GLU A 49 -3.80 -5.61 -32.65
N MET A 50 -2.80 -4.74 -32.86
CA MET A 50 -2.81 -3.77 -33.97
C MET A 50 -2.92 -4.43 -35.34
N VAL A 51 -2.20 -5.53 -35.57
CA VAL A 51 -2.24 -6.24 -36.87
C VAL A 51 -3.61 -6.89 -37.09
N LEU A 52 -4.21 -7.47 -36.05
CA LEU A 52 -5.56 -8.04 -36.11
C LEU A 52 -6.61 -6.96 -36.34
N GLU A 53 -6.52 -5.83 -35.63
CA GLU A 53 -7.40 -4.68 -35.81
C GLU A 53 -7.32 -4.13 -37.23
N GLN A 54 -6.13 -3.92 -37.77
CA GLN A 54 -5.96 -3.44 -39.16
C GLN A 54 -6.60 -4.38 -40.19
N ARG A 55 -6.62 -5.69 -39.92
CA ARG A 55 -7.26 -6.68 -40.80
C ARG A 55 -8.79 -6.71 -40.66
N LEU A 56 -9.30 -6.44 -39.46
CA LEU A 56 -10.72 -6.47 -39.12
C LEU A 56 -11.41 -5.11 -39.27
N ALA A 57 -10.64 -4.03 -39.33
CA ALA A 57 -11.15 -2.66 -39.41
C ALA A 57 -11.94 -2.47 -40.70
N THR A 58 -13.22 -2.13 -40.55
CA THR A 58 -14.01 -1.57 -41.63
C THR A 58 -13.49 -0.17 -41.98
N PRO A 59 -13.43 0.21 -43.28
CA PRO A 59 -12.98 1.53 -43.69
C PRO A 59 -13.86 2.61 -43.03
N GLY A 60 -13.29 3.36 -42.08
CA GLY A 60 -13.97 4.41 -41.32
C GLY A 60 -13.88 4.29 -39.80
N SER A 61 -13.42 3.17 -39.24
CA SER A 61 -13.15 3.06 -37.80
C SER A 61 -11.82 3.74 -37.44
N GLN A 62 -11.87 4.79 -36.61
CA GLN A 62 -10.67 5.47 -36.11
C GLN A 62 -10.00 4.61 -35.02
N GLY A 63 -8.98 3.83 -35.37
CA GLY A 63 -8.22 2.95 -34.47
C GLY A 63 -7.18 3.65 -33.58
N GLN A 64 -7.46 4.86 -33.08
CA GLN A 64 -6.50 5.61 -32.25
C GLN A 64 -6.63 5.32 -30.74
N GLY A 65 -7.74 4.74 -30.29
CA GLY A 65 -7.99 4.40 -28.88
C GLY A 65 -7.28 3.13 -28.41
N ASP A 66 -7.13 2.13 -29.26
CA ASP A 66 -6.73 0.78 -28.81
C ASP A 66 -5.24 0.73 -28.40
N LEU A 67 -4.38 1.50 -29.08
CA LEU A 67 -2.96 1.60 -28.77
C LEU A 67 -2.67 2.17 -27.38
N THR A 68 -3.39 3.21 -26.97
CA THR A 68 -3.16 3.88 -25.68
C THR A 68 -3.63 3.00 -24.53
N GLU A 69 -4.75 2.27 -24.71
CA GLU A 69 -5.27 1.32 -23.74
C GLU A 69 -4.33 0.11 -23.53
N ALA A 70 -3.83 -0.47 -24.62
CA ALA A 70 -2.93 -1.61 -24.55
C ALA A 70 -1.57 -1.23 -23.91
N ALA A 71 -1.05 -0.04 -24.24
CA ALA A 71 0.14 0.52 -23.60
C ALA A 71 -0.09 0.83 -22.10
N ALA A 72 -1.24 1.38 -21.73
CA ALA A 72 -1.60 1.62 -20.34
C ALA A 72 -1.65 0.32 -19.54
N THR A 73 -2.25 -0.73 -20.10
CA THR A 73 -2.32 -2.06 -19.48
C THR A 73 -0.92 -2.62 -19.26
N LEU A 74 -0.03 -2.51 -20.25
CA LEU A 74 1.36 -2.97 -20.12
C LEU A 74 2.09 -2.24 -18.99
N LEU A 75 1.98 -0.91 -18.95
CA LEU A 75 2.58 -0.11 -17.89
C LEU A 75 2.05 -0.47 -16.51
N VAL A 76 0.75 -0.73 -16.37
CA VAL A 76 0.14 -1.21 -15.12
C VAL A 76 0.72 -2.56 -14.70
N VAL A 77 0.83 -3.52 -15.62
CA VAL A 77 1.39 -4.85 -15.29
C VAL A 77 2.83 -4.73 -14.80
N LEU A 78 3.67 -3.96 -15.50
CA LEU A 78 5.07 -3.73 -15.10
C LEU A 78 5.16 -3.01 -13.75
N TYR A 79 4.29 -2.01 -13.54
CA TYR A 79 4.18 -1.29 -12.28
C TYR A 79 3.80 -2.23 -11.12
N ILE A 80 2.83 -3.11 -11.32
CA ILE A 80 2.40 -4.08 -10.30
C ILE A 80 3.54 -5.03 -9.95
N LEU A 81 4.27 -5.58 -10.93
CA LEU A 81 5.40 -6.47 -10.67
C LEU A 81 6.49 -5.78 -9.84
N LEU A 82 6.81 -4.54 -10.17
CA LEU A 82 7.76 -3.73 -9.42
C LEU A 82 7.26 -3.48 -7.99
N HIS A 83 5.97 -3.15 -7.82
CA HIS A 83 5.38 -2.89 -6.50
C HIS A 83 5.25 -4.14 -5.63
N LEU A 84 4.95 -5.30 -6.21
CA LEU A 84 4.95 -6.58 -5.48
C LEU A 84 6.33 -6.85 -4.86
N ARG A 85 7.41 -6.59 -5.62
CA ARG A 85 8.78 -6.68 -5.10
C ARG A 85 9.05 -5.64 -4.00
N LEU A 86 8.62 -4.40 -4.20
CA LEU A 86 8.82 -3.31 -3.24
C LEU A 86 8.07 -3.56 -1.92
N ILE A 87 6.80 -3.97 -1.98
CA ILE A 87 5.97 -4.33 -0.82
C ILE A 87 6.68 -5.39 -0.01
N ARG A 88 7.20 -6.44 -0.66
CA ARG A 88 7.89 -7.53 0.00
C ARG A 88 9.16 -7.06 0.71
N GLN A 89 10.05 -6.36 0.01
CA GLN A 89 11.29 -5.86 0.60
C GLN A 89 11.04 -4.91 1.78
N THR A 90 10.05 -4.03 1.63
CA THR A 90 9.67 -3.07 2.68
C THR A 90 9.04 -3.76 3.86
N ALA A 91 8.15 -4.73 3.63
CA ALA A 91 7.53 -5.55 4.66
C ALA A 91 8.59 -6.24 5.54
N LEU A 92 9.65 -6.77 4.94
CA LEU A 92 10.69 -7.47 5.69
C LEU A 92 11.54 -6.58 6.54
N ARG A 93 12.09 -5.53 5.92
CA ARG A 93 12.89 -4.55 6.64
C ARG A 93 12.06 -3.90 7.75
N GLY A 94 10.79 -3.64 7.46
CA GLY A 94 9.86 -3.07 8.42
C GLY A 94 9.54 -4.03 9.56
N LEU A 95 9.23 -5.30 9.28
CA LEU A 95 9.00 -6.32 10.31
C LEU A 95 10.26 -6.52 11.18
N ALA A 96 11.44 -6.65 10.58
CA ALA A 96 12.69 -6.74 11.35
C ALA A 96 12.86 -5.56 12.31
N GLN A 97 12.59 -4.33 11.86
CA GLN A 97 12.63 -3.14 12.70
C GLN A 97 11.54 -3.13 13.78
N LEU A 98 10.34 -3.69 13.48
CA LEU A 98 9.24 -3.77 14.44
C LEU A 98 9.49 -4.77 15.56
N ARG A 99 10.42 -5.72 15.40
CA ARG A 99 10.65 -6.76 16.42
C ARG A 99 10.89 -6.18 17.81
N SER A 100 11.66 -5.10 17.93
CA SER A 100 11.96 -4.46 19.22
C SER A 100 10.75 -3.75 19.85
N ALA A 101 9.79 -3.33 19.04
CA ALA A 101 8.62 -2.60 19.50
C ALA A 101 7.48 -3.53 19.98
N VAL A 102 7.43 -4.78 19.51
CA VAL A 102 6.31 -5.68 19.82
C VAL A 102 6.62 -6.54 21.06
N LYS A 103 5.80 -6.43 22.11
CA LYS A 103 5.95 -7.17 23.38
C LYS A 103 5.32 -8.57 23.32
N ILE A 104 5.61 -9.34 22.27
CA ILE A 104 5.15 -10.73 22.15
C ILE A 104 6.34 -11.69 22.08
N ASN A 105 6.07 -12.96 22.36
CA ASN A 105 7.05 -14.04 22.23
C ASN A 105 7.51 -14.21 20.76
N ASP A 106 8.79 -14.48 20.54
CA ASP A 106 9.39 -14.70 19.22
C ASP A 106 8.64 -15.72 18.36
N ALA A 107 8.24 -16.86 18.93
CA ALA A 107 7.51 -17.89 18.19
C ALA A 107 6.11 -17.44 17.73
N VAL A 108 5.49 -16.48 18.44
CA VAL A 108 4.23 -15.86 18.00
C VAL A 108 4.52 -14.84 16.90
N TYR A 109 5.57 -14.04 17.07
CA TYR A 109 6.01 -13.06 16.08
C TYR A 109 6.37 -13.72 14.73
N ASP A 110 7.17 -14.78 14.76
CA ASP A 110 7.58 -15.53 13.56
C ASP A 110 6.40 -16.14 12.80
N ARG A 111 5.32 -16.52 13.51
CA ARG A 111 4.08 -16.98 12.86
C ARG A 111 3.40 -15.86 12.07
N TYR A 112 3.38 -14.63 12.59
CA TYR A 112 2.86 -13.47 11.85
C TYR A 112 3.74 -13.15 10.64
N VAL A 113 5.06 -13.11 10.82
CA VAL A 113 6.04 -12.87 9.76
C VAL A 113 5.90 -13.92 8.65
N THR A 114 5.87 -15.20 9.02
CA THR A 114 5.71 -16.31 8.07
C THR A 114 4.39 -16.23 7.33
N ARG A 115 3.28 -15.88 8.00
CA ARG A 115 1.96 -15.72 7.36
C ARG A 115 1.93 -14.54 6.38
N MET A 116 2.69 -13.48 6.64
CA MET A 116 2.77 -12.31 5.77
C MET A 116 3.64 -12.57 4.53
N ILE A 117 4.69 -13.38 4.67
CA ILE A 117 5.67 -13.67 3.62
C ILE A 117 5.27 -14.86 2.74
N ARG A 118 4.79 -15.94 3.37
CA ARG A 118 4.62 -17.23 2.69
C ARG A 118 3.26 -17.30 2.02
N ASN A 119 3.28 -17.33 0.69
CA ASN A 119 2.09 -17.66 -0.09
C ASN A 119 1.79 -19.16 0.01
N ASN A 120 0.51 -19.50 0.18
CA ASN A 120 0.07 -20.88 0.02
C ASN A 120 -0.10 -21.17 -1.48
N PRO A 121 0.54 -22.22 -2.03
CA PRO A 121 0.40 -22.56 -3.45
C PRO A 121 -1.06 -22.81 -3.86
N ARG A 122 -1.92 -23.27 -2.94
CA ARG A 122 -3.36 -23.43 -3.20
C ARG A 122 -4.06 -22.10 -3.46
N GLN A 123 -3.64 -21.03 -2.77
CA GLN A 123 -4.19 -19.69 -2.98
C GLN A 123 -3.72 -19.12 -4.30
N GLU A 124 -2.45 -19.32 -4.66
CA GLU A 124 -1.91 -18.90 -5.97
C GLU A 124 -2.62 -19.63 -7.13
N ALA A 125 -2.82 -20.95 -7.01
CA ALA A 125 -3.60 -21.71 -7.99
C ALA A 125 -5.06 -21.22 -8.09
N GLY A 126 -5.68 -20.88 -6.95
CA GLY A 126 -7.02 -20.28 -6.92
C GLY A 126 -7.09 -18.91 -7.61
N LEU A 127 -6.08 -18.05 -7.42
CA LEU A 127 -5.99 -16.75 -8.08
C LEU A 127 -5.76 -16.90 -9.59
N LEU A 128 -4.96 -17.88 -10.01
CA LEU A 128 -4.79 -18.22 -11.43
C LEU A 128 -6.11 -18.71 -12.05
N ALA A 129 -6.82 -19.63 -11.38
CA ALA A 129 -8.11 -20.11 -11.84
C ALA A 129 -9.14 -18.97 -11.94
N LEU A 130 -9.14 -18.03 -10.98
CA LEU A 130 -9.99 -16.84 -11.01
C LEU A 130 -9.59 -15.89 -12.15
N GLY A 131 -8.30 -15.74 -12.41
CA GLY A 131 -7.78 -14.99 -13.57
C GLY A 131 -8.24 -15.58 -14.89
N VAL A 132 -8.16 -16.91 -15.05
CA VAL A 132 -8.69 -17.62 -16.24
C VAL A 132 -10.19 -17.38 -16.38
N GLY A 133 -10.96 -17.53 -15.29
CA GLY A 133 -12.39 -17.28 -15.30
C GLY A 133 -12.73 -15.85 -15.74
N LEU A 134 -11.96 -14.86 -15.27
CA LEU A 134 -12.18 -13.45 -15.63
C LEU A 134 -11.85 -13.18 -17.10
N VAL A 135 -10.77 -13.75 -17.64
CA VAL A 135 -10.46 -13.70 -19.08
C VAL A 135 -11.58 -14.32 -19.91
N VAL A 136 -12.08 -15.50 -19.51
CA VAL A 136 -13.19 -16.17 -20.22
C VAL A 136 -14.46 -15.33 -20.19
N VAL A 137 -14.83 -14.77 -19.03
CA VAL A 137 -15.99 -13.86 -18.90
C VAL A 137 -15.83 -12.65 -19.82
N LEU A 138 -14.64 -12.05 -19.86
CA LEU A 138 -14.36 -10.87 -20.69
C LEU A 138 -14.45 -11.16 -22.19
N LEU A 139 -14.16 -12.39 -22.61
CA LEU A 139 -14.29 -12.83 -24.01
C LEU A 139 -15.72 -13.21 -24.39
N VAL A 140 -16.48 -13.78 -23.45
CA VAL A 140 -17.83 -14.34 -23.71
C VAL A 140 -18.92 -13.28 -23.57
N LEU A 141 -18.78 -12.30 -22.68
CA LEU A 141 -19.80 -11.27 -22.47
C LEU A 141 -20.06 -10.32 -23.65
N PRO A 142 -19.05 -9.86 -24.43
CA PRO A 142 -19.34 -8.96 -25.54
C PRO A 142 -20.08 -9.73 -26.65
N PRO A 143 -21.34 -9.38 -26.97
CA PRO A 143 -22.20 -10.14 -27.88
C PRO A 143 -21.64 -10.23 -29.32
N ASP A 144 -20.69 -9.37 -29.66
CA ASP A 144 -20.03 -9.29 -30.96
C ASP A 144 -18.71 -10.07 -31.06
N GLY A 145 -18.11 -10.47 -29.92
CA GLY A 145 -16.76 -11.05 -29.88
C GLY A 145 -16.70 -12.49 -30.41
N VAL A 146 -17.68 -13.33 -30.05
CA VAL A 146 -17.69 -14.76 -30.42
C VAL A 146 -18.22 -14.97 -31.84
N ARG A 147 -19.04 -14.06 -32.36
CA ARG A 147 -19.70 -14.21 -33.67
C ARG A 147 -18.79 -13.91 -34.88
N ARG A 148 -17.63 -13.28 -34.69
CA ARG A 148 -16.67 -12.94 -35.77
C ARG A 148 -15.58 -13.99 -36.02
N LEU A 149 -15.64 -15.15 -35.35
CA LEU A 149 -14.68 -16.25 -35.48
C LEU A 149 -14.80 -17.18 -36.72
N PRO A 150 -15.70 -17.07 -37.74
CA PRO A 150 -15.95 -18.25 -38.57
C PRO A 150 -14.80 -18.75 -39.46
N HIS A 151 -13.83 -17.95 -39.92
CA HIS A 151 -12.81 -18.41 -40.89
C HIS A 151 -11.40 -17.89 -40.53
N GLN A 152 -10.86 -18.32 -39.39
CA GLN A 152 -9.55 -17.86 -38.93
C GLN A 152 -8.40 -18.59 -39.63
N GLN A 153 -7.48 -17.81 -40.21
CA GLN A 153 -6.21 -18.33 -40.71
C GLN A 153 -5.38 -18.86 -39.53
N PRO A 154 -4.50 -19.87 -39.71
CA PRO A 154 -3.72 -20.44 -38.60
C PRO A 154 -2.86 -19.40 -37.86
N GLY A 155 -2.43 -18.33 -38.53
CA GLY A 155 -1.71 -17.22 -37.89
C GLY A 155 -2.55 -16.41 -36.89
N GLU A 156 -3.86 -16.31 -37.10
CA GLU A 156 -4.78 -15.57 -36.22
C GLU A 156 -5.01 -16.33 -34.91
N VAL A 157 -5.06 -17.67 -34.95
CA VAL A 157 -5.18 -18.51 -33.75
C VAL A 157 -3.98 -18.32 -32.83
N VAL A 158 -2.77 -18.27 -33.39
CA VAL A 158 -1.54 -18.01 -32.62
C VAL A 158 -1.57 -16.61 -32.02
N ALA A 159 -1.96 -15.60 -32.81
CA ALA A 159 -2.05 -14.22 -32.34
C ALA A 159 -3.04 -14.09 -31.16
N ILE A 160 -4.22 -14.67 -31.29
CA ILE A 160 -5.23 -14.72 -30.21
C ILE A 160 -4.67 -15.45 -28.99
N GLY A 161 -4.01 -16.59 -29.17
CA GLY A 161 -3.38 -17.32 -28.06
C GLY A 161 -2.37 -16.47 -27.28
N VAL A 162 -1.55 -15.68 -27.97
CA VAL A 162 -0.57 -14.76 -27.33
C VAL A 162 -1.27 -13.64 -26.58
N ILE A 163 -2.30 -13.02 -27.18
CA ILE A 163 -3.08 -11.94 -26.55
C ILE A 163 -3.79 -12.47 -25.29
N LEU A 164 -4.41 -13.65 -25.38
CA LEU A 164 -5.05 -14.30 -24.24
C LEU A 164 -4.07 -14.61 -23.12
N LEU A 165 -2.87 -15.10 -23.46
CA LEU A 165 -1.82 -15.36 -22.49
C LEU A 165 -1.39 -14.06 -21.79
N TYR A 166 -1.24 -12.96 -22.53
CA TYR A 166 -0.91 -11.66 -21.96
C TYR A 166 -1.99 -11.16 -20.99
N TYR A 167 -3.27 -11.16 -21.38
CA TYR A 167 -4.35 -10.75 -20.49
C TYR A 167 -4.48 -11.66 -19.27
N LEU A 168 -4.24 -12.97 -19.41
CA LEU A 168 -4.20 -13.89 -18.28
C LEU A 168 -3.08 -13.53 -17.28
N VAL A 169 -1.88 -13.20 -17.78
CA VAL A 169 -0.77 -12.71 -16.94
C VAL A 169 -1.15 -11.38 -16.27
N ALA A 170 -1.77 -10.46 -17.00
CA ALA A 170 -2.18 -9.15 -16.48
C ALA A 170 -3.19 -9.29 -15.33
N PHE A 171 -4.28 -10.01 -15.55
CA PHE A 171 -5.34 -10.20 -14.54
C PHE A 171 -4.87 -11.03 -13.35
N SER A 172 -4.11 -12.10 -13.57
CA SER A 172 -3.55 -12.89 -12.46
C SER A 172 -2.59 -12.07 -11.61
N THR A 173 -1.77 -11.20 -12.22
CA THR A 173 -0.86 -10.30 -11.52
C THR A 173 -1.61 -9.24 -10.71
N LEU A 174 -2.67 -8.66 -11.27
CA LEU A 174 -3.55 -7.73 -10.56
C LEU A 174 -4.24 -8.39 -9.35
N LEU A 175 -4.83 -9.57 -9.56
CA LEU A 175 -5.47 -10.34 -8.49
C LEU A 175 -4.49 -10.71 -7.38
N ASN A 176 -3.27 -11.09 -7.76
CA ASN A 176 -2.19 -11.36 -6.81
C ASN A 176 -1.82 -10.11 -5.99
N LEU A 177 -1.76 -8.92 -6.62
CA LEU A 177 -1.53 -7.67 -5.88
C LEU A 177 -2.64 -7.40 -4.87
N VAL A 178 -3.91 -7.50 -5.28
CA VAL A 178 -5.05 -7.29 -4.38
C VAL A 178 -4.99 -8.28 -3.22
N TYR A 179 -4.75 -9.57 -3.52
CA TYR A 179 -4.66 -10.62 -2.53
C TYR A 179 -3.53 -10.39 -1.52
N VAL A 180 -2.31 -10.11 -1.99
CA VAL A 180 -1.15 -9.80 -1.14
C VAL A 180 -1.41 -8.55 -0.30
N GLY A 181 -2.02 -7.52 -0.88
CA GLY A 181 -2.43 -6.32 -0.16
C GLY A 181 -3.39 -6.64 0.99
N VAL A 182 -4.54 -7.24 0.69
CA VAL A 182 -5.55 -7.60 1.71
C VAL A 182 -4.95 -8.47 2.81
N ARG A 183 -4.18 -9.50 2.44
CA ARG A 183 -3.53 -10.39 3.42
C ARG A 183 -2.56 -9.61 4.31
N ASN A 184 -1.71 -8.77 3.73
CA ASN A 184 -0.75 -7.98 4.48
C ASN A 184 -1.45 -6.98 5.40
N SER A 185 -2.53 -6.32 4.95
CA SER A 185 -3.34 -5.46 5.81
C SER A 185 -3.92 -6.22 7.00
N ILE A 186 -4.47 -7.42 6.78
CA ILE A 186 -5.03 -8.24 7.86
C ILE A 186 -3.94 -8.67 8.84
N ALA A 187 -2.79 -9.14 8.33
CA ALA A 187 -1.67 -9.54 9.16
C ALA A 187 -1.11 -8.37 9.97
N LEU A 188 -0.95 -7.21 9.34
CA LEU A 188 -0.45 -5.99 9.97
C LEU A 188 -1.44 -5.41 10.98
N THR A 189 -2.75 -5.49 10.70
CA THR A 189 -3.82 -5.16 11.66
C THR A 189 -3.80 -6.09 12.86
N ALA A 190 -3.59 -7.38 12.64
CA ALA A 190 -3.52 -8.35 13.73
C ALA A 190 -2.27 -8.11 14.59
N LEU A 191 -1.14 -7.74 13.97
CA LEU A 191 0.09 -7.37 14.68
C LEU A 191 -0.04 -6.04 15.42
N SER A 192 -0.71 -5.04 14.83
CA SER A 192 -0.93 -3.71 15.44
C SER A 192 -1.92 -3.73 16.60
N ARG A 193 -2.62 -4.85 16.83
CA ARG A 193 -3.45 -5.08 18.02
C ARG A 193 -2.69 -5.76 19.16
N GLN A 194 -1.48 -6.29 18.91
CA GLN A 194 -0.63 -6.84 19.95
C GLN A 194 -0.05 -5.72 20.82
N PRO A 195 0.28 -5.95 22.10
CA PRO A 195 0.83 -4.92 22.97
C PRO A 195 2.17 -4.39 22.42
N LEU A 196 2.19 -3.10 22.11
CA LEU A 196 3.38 -2.41 21.61
C LEU A 196 4.09 -1.67 22.76
N GLN A 197 5.41 -1.58 22.67
CA GLN A 197 6.20 -0.66 23.46
C GLN A 197 6.12 0.73 22.82
N VAL A 198 5.08 1.48 23.19
CA VAL A 198 4.93 2.86 22.75
C VAL A 198 5.75 3.76 23.67
N ASN A 199 6.74 4.44 23.11
CA ASN A 199 7.35 5.58 23.76
C ASN A 199 6.67 6.86 23.23
N VAL A 200 5.96 7.58 24.10
CA VAL A 200 5.20 8.78 23.71
C VAL A 200 6.15 9.93 23.28
N PHE A 201 7.40 9.90 23.74
CA PHE A 201 8.42 10.89 23.38
C PHE A 201 9.20 10.52 22.11
N ASP A 202 9.19 9.24 21.72
CA ASP A 202 9.87 8.77 20.50
C ASP A 202 9.05 7.67 19.81
N SER A 203 8.35 8.06 18.75
CA SER A 203 7.56 7.13 17.92
C SER A 203 8.38 6.43 16.83
N ALA A 204 9.71 6.61 16.79
CA ALA A 204 10.56 6.08 15.72
C ALA A 204 10.42 4.56 15.54
N ALA A 205 10.29 3.82 16.65
CA ALA A 205 10.11 2.37 16.65
C ALA A 205 8.81 1.91 15.97
N LEU A 206 7.81 2.79 15.84
CA LEU A 206 6.51 2.49 15.24
C LEU A 206 6.41 2.95 13.77
N LEU A 207 7.34 3.77 13.28
CA LEU A 207 7.37 4.25 11.89
C LEU A 207 7.31 3.15 10.81
N PRO A 208 7.86 1.94 11.02
CA PRO A 208 7.75 0.90 10.00
C PRO A 208 6.30 0.50 9.68
N PHE A 209 5.36 0.58 10.62
CA PHE A 209 3.94 0.36 10.34
C PHE A 209 3.45 1.34 9.27
N GLY A 210 3.75 2.63 9.45
CA GLY A 210 3.40 3.69 8.50
C GLY A 210 4.03 3.48 7.12
N ARG A 211 5.31 3.08 7.07
CA ARG A 211 6.03 2.81 5.80
C ARG A 211 5.43 1.63 5.03
N ILE A 212 5.16 0.50 5.69
CA ILE A 212 4.56 -0.67 5.04
C ILE A 212 3.18 -0.33 4.50
N SER A 213 2.36 0.34 5.32
CA SER A 213 1.01 0.75 4.91
C SER A 213 1.03 1.71 3.72
N LEU A 214 1.94 2.69 3.73
CA LEU A 214 2.10 3.66 2.63
C LEU A 214 2.49 2.98 1.31
N VAL A 215 3.47 2.07 1.33
CA VAL A 215 3.89 1.34 0.12
C VAL A 215 2.73 0.49 -0.41
N GLN A 216 1.93 -0.09 0.48
CA GLN A 216 0.76 -0.86 0.09
C GLN A 216 -0.33 0.01 -0.53
N SER A 217 -0.67 1.16 0.06
CA SER A 217 -1.64 2.08 -0.50
C SER A 217 -1.18 2.64 -1.85
N LEU A 218 0.12 2.90 -2.00
CA LEU A 218 0.70 3.42 -3.24
C LEU A 218 0.52 2.43 -4.39
N ALA A 219 0.65 1.13 -4.15
CA ALA A 219 0.43 0.11 -5.17
C ALA A 219 -0.98 0.17 -5.77
N PHE A 220 -2.01 0.45 -4.96
CA PHE A 220 -3.37 0.66 -5.47
C PHE A 220 -3.47 1.97 -6.24
N VAL A 221 -2.86 3.05 -5.74
CA VAL A 221 -2.84 4.35 -6.44
C VAL A 221 -2.32 4.22 -7.86
N GLY A 222 -1.18 3.56 -8.09
CA GLY A 222 -0.62 3.48 -9.45
C GLY A 222 -1.44 2.59 -10.39
N VAL A 223 -2.08 1.54 -9.89
CA VAL A 223 -3.00 0.70 -10.69
C VAL A 223 -4.16 1.53 -11.27
N PHE A 224 -4.62 2.57 -10.56
CA PHE A 224 -5.71 3.42 -11.02
C PHE A 224 -5.22 4.67 -11.75
N LEU A 225 -4.15 5.28 -11.26
CA LEU A 225 -3.65 6.54 -11.80
C LEU A 225 -3.03 6.36 -13.18
N ILE A 226 -2.33 5.25 -13.45
CA ILE A 226 -1.67 5.01 -14.75
C ILE A 226 -2.71 4.94 -15.89
N PRO A 227 -3.77 4.10 -15.83
CA PRO A 227 -4.81 4.11 -16.86
C PRO A 227 -5.53 5.45 -16.94
N LEU A 228 -5.82 6.07 -15.80
CA LEU A 228 -6.54 7.34 -15.75
C LEU A 228 -5.77 8.48 -16.43
N MET A 229 -4.43 8.48 -16.35
CA MET A 229 -3.59 9.46 -17.02
C MET A 229 -3.41 9.20 -18.53
N ILE A 230 -3.39 7.94 -18.95
CA ILE A 230 -3.10 7.56 -20.35
C ILE A 230 -4.38 7.50 -21.19
N VAL A 231 -5.42 6.84 -20.66
CA VAL A 231 -6.70 6.61 -21.35
C VAL A 231 -7.69 7.74 -21.05
N GLY A 232 -7.56 8.39 -19.88
CA GLY A 232 -8.47 9.41 -19.41
C GLY A 232 -9.57 8.86 -18.47
N PRO A 233 -10.44 9.74 -17.94
CA PRO A 233 -11.53 9.35 -17.06
C PRO A 233 -12.59 8.51 -17.81
N PRO A 234 -13.02 7.36 -17.26
CA PRO A 234 -14.03 6.54 -17.91
C PRO A 234 -15.37 7.27 -17.94
N GLN A 235 -15.96 7.39 -19.14
CA GLN A 235 -17.24 8.11 -19.34
C GLN A 235 -18.39 7.53 -18.51
N ALA A 236 -18.42 6.20 -18.34
CA ALA A 236 -19.45 5.47 -17.57
C ALA A 236 -18.96 4.93 -16.21
N GLY A 237 -17.78 5.35 -15.73
CA GLY A 237 -17.07 4.66 -14.64
C GLY A 237 -16.63 5.53 -13.46
N GLY A 238 -17.09 6.79 -13.34
CA GLY A 238 -16.64 7.70 -12.28
C GLY A 238 -16.79 7.13 -10.86
N TRP A 239 -17.91 6.43 -10.58
CA TRP A 239 -18.14 5.77 -9.29
C TRP A 239 -17.14 4.67 -8.96
N LEU A 240 -16.68 3.94 -9.99
CA LEU A 240 -15.69 2.88 -9.83
C LEU A 240 -14.34 3.48 -9.42
N VAL A 241 -13.93 4.58 -10.06
CA VAL A 241 -12.70 5.31 -9.69
C VAL A 241 -12.79 5.84 -8.25
N ILE A 242 -13.94 6.39 -7.85
CA ILE A 242 -14.15 6.87 -6.46
C ILE A 242 -14.07 5.71 -5.47
N ALA A 243 -14.75 4.59 -5.73
CA ALA A 243 -14.74 3.42 -4.84
C ALA A 243 -13.32 2.83 -4.70
N LEU A 244 -12.58 2.79 -5.79
CA LEU A 244 -11.20 2.28 -5.82
C LEU A 244 -10.21 3.25 -5.16
N SER A 245 -10.45 4.56 -5.26
CA SER A 245 -9.69 5.58 -4.50
C SER A 245 -10.00 5.53 -3.01
N ALA A 246 -11.24 5.22 -2.63
CA ALA A 246 -11.56 4.96 -1.23
C ALA A 246 -10.83 3.72 -0.73
N LEU A 247 -10.70 2.68 -1.57
CA LEU A 247 -9.97 1.47 -1.23
C LEU A 247 -8.48 1.74 -0.94
N SER A 248 -7.81 2.64 -1.66
CA SER A 248 -6.41 3.00 -1.37
C SER A 248 -6.27 3.72 -0.02
N LEU A 249 -7.21 4.60 0.34
CA LEU A 249 -7.26 5.26 1.65
C LEU A 249 -7.54 4.27 2.77
N VAL A 250 -8.49 3.36 2.57
CA VAL A 250 -8.80 2.28 3.52
C VAL A 250 -7.57 1.40 3.72
N ALA A 251 -6.86 1.04 2.64
CA ALA A 251 -5.62 0.27 2.72
C ALA A 251 -4.52 0.98 3.52
N LEU A 252 -4.47 2.32 3.49
CA LEU A 252 -3.55 3.13 4.28
C LEU A 252 -3.91 3.13 5.78
N PHE A 253 -5.18 3.34 6.12
CA PHE A 253 -5.59 3.60 7.51
C PHE A 253 -5.94 2.37 8.33
N VAL A 254 -6.56 1.36 7.73
CA VAL A 254 -6.99 0.13 8.43
C VAL A 254 -5.86 -0.53 9.21
N PRO A 255 -4.69 -0.83 8.63
CA PRO A 255 -3.62 -1.49 9.38
C PRO A 255 -3.00 -0.62 10.49
N LEU A 256 -3.08 0.71 10.35
CA LEU A 256 -2.51 1.67 11.29
C LEU A 256 -3.44 1.96 12.48
N TRP A 257 -4.73 1.66 12.34
CA TRP A 257 -5.73 1.96 13.36
C TRP A 257 -5.39 1.36 14.74
N GLY A 258 -4.90 0.12 14.76
CA GLY A 258 -4.46 -0.54 16.01
C GLY A 258 -3.32 0.21 16.69
N VAL A 259 -2.32 0.66 15.92
CA VAL A 259 -1.19 1.43 16.45
C VAL A 259 -1.65 2.79 16.95
N HIS A 260 -2.51 3.47 16.18
CA HIS A 260 -3.08 4.77 16.55
C HIS A 260 -3.78 4.70 17.91
N GLN A 261 -4.65 3.70 18.12
CA GLN A 261 -5.34 3.51 19.40
C GLN A 261 -4.39 3.24 20.57
N GLN A 262 -3.29 2.53 20.34
CA GLN A 262 -2.28 2.29 21.39
C GLN A 262 -1.48 3.55 21.72
N ILE A 263 -1.13 4.37 20.70
CA ILE A 263 -0.46 5.65 20.91
C ILE A 263 -1.35 6.60 21.71
N VAL A 264 -2.64 6.70 21.35
CA VAL A 264 -3.60 7.56 22.06
C VAL A 264 -3.76 7.12 23.52
N ARG A 265 -3.93 5.82 23.78
CA ARG A 265 -4.04 5.28 25.15
C ARG A 265 -2.80 5.55 26.00
N GLU A 266 -1.60 5.32 25.47
CA GLU A 266 -0.36 5.60 26.21
C GLU A 266 -0.13 7.10 26.40
N ARG A 267 -0.54 7.93 25.42
CA ARG A 267 -0.54 9.39 25.56
C ARG A 267 -1.45 9.85 26.70
N GLU A 268 -2.68 9.38 26.74
CA GLU A 268 -3.64 9.71 27.80
C GLU A 268 -3.11 9.28 29.17
N ARG A 269 -2.52 8.08 29.27
CA ARG A 269 -1.90 7.58 30.50
C ARG A 269 -0.77 8.49 30.98
N VAL A 270 0.16 8.85 30.10
CA VAL A 270 1.30 9.71 30.46
C VAL A 270 0.85 11.13 30.79
N LEU A 271 -0.11 11.69 30.04
CA LEU A 271 -0.68 13.00 30.35
C LEU A 271 -1.43 13.01 31.67
N GLY A 272 -2.19 11.95 31.98
CA GLY A 272 -2.85 11.78 33.28
C GLY A 272 -1.85 11.80 34.43
N ASN A 273 -0.74 11.07 34.29
CA ASN A 273 0.35 11.08 35.28
C ASN A 273 0.98 12.47 35.44
N ILE A 274 1.28 13.17 34.33
CA ILE A 274 1.84 14.53 34.37
C ILE A 274 0.86 15.51 35.05
N CYS A 275 -0.43 15.42 34.76
CA CYS A 275 -1.44 16.25 35.41
C CYS A 275 -1.54 15.95 36.91
N GLY A 276 -1.50 14.67 37.31
CA GLY A 276 -1.46 14.29 38.73
C GLY A 276 -0.23 14.85 39.46
N GLU A 277 0.94 14.76 38.84
CA GLU A 277 2.19 15.34 39.35
C GLU A 277 2.13 16.87 39.45
N LEU A 278 1.55 17.55 38.45
CA LEU A 278 1.34 18.99 38.47
C LEU A 278 0.41 19.42 39.62
N LEU A 279 -0.69 18.69 39.84
CA LEU A 279 -1.60 18.96 40.96
C LEU A 279 -0.91 18.73 42.31
N HIS A 280 -0.07 17.70 42.41
CA HIS A 280 0.71 17.44 43.61
C HIS A 280 1.71 18.57 43.89
N VAL A 281 2.45 19.02 42.88
CA VAL A 281 3.39 20.15 42.97
C VAL A 281 2.66 21.45 43.33
N GLN A 282 1.49 21.70 42.73
CA GLN A 282 0.67 22.86 43.06
C GLN A 282 0.17 22.81 44.51
N GLY A 283 -0.29 21.65 44.98
CA GLY A 283 -0.70 21.46 46.38
C GLY A 283 0.45 21.69 47.36
N ALA A 284 1.65 21.21 47.02
CA ALA A 284 2.87 21.46 47.80
C ALA A 284 3.24 22.95 47.82
N LEU A 285 3.18 23.64 46.68
CA LEU A 285 3.43 25.09 46.59
C LEU A 285 2.44 25.91 47.43
N LEU A 286 1.15 25.56 47.40
CA LEU A 286 0.12 26.25 48.19
C LEU A 286 0.25 26.01 49.70
N SER A 287 0.83 24.89 50.10
CA SER A 287 1.03 24.52 51.51
C SER A 287 2.41 24.93 52.05
N ALA A 288 3.32 25.40 51.20
CA ALA A 288 4.69 25.72 51.59
C ALA A 288 4.74 27.02 52.40
N PRO A 289 5.47 27.05 53.53
CA PRO A 289 5.64 28.26 54.33
C PRO A 289 6.46 29.31 53.55
N PRO A 290 6.16 30.61 53.73
CA PRO A 290 6.79 31.70 52.96
C PRO A 290 8.32 31.82 53.14
N ALA A 291 8.90 31.20 54.17
CA ALA A 291 10.34 31.18 54.41
C ALA A 291 11.11 30.16 53.53
N ALA A 292 10.42 29.22 52.85
CA ALA A 292 11.04 28.14 52.08
C ALA A 292 11.30 28.51 50.60
N VAL A 293 11.98 29.64 50.35
CA VAL A 293 12.20 30.19 49.00
C VAL A 293 12.91 29.20 48.06
N ALA A 294 13.89 28.44 48.58
CA ALA A 294 14.62 27.45 47.78
C ALA A 294 13.71 26.30 47.30
N GLU A 295 12.84 25.79 48.17
CA GLU A 295 11.89 24.72 47.83
C GLU A 295 10.87 25.21 46.79
N MET A 296 10.33 26.42 46.96
CA MET A 296 9.44 27.04 45.98
C MET A 296 10.08 27.13 44.59
N LYS A 297 11.37 27.50 44.51
CA LYS A 297 12.09 27.53 43.23
C LYS A 297 12.18 26.14 42.59
N THR A 298 12.55 25.11 43.36
CA THR A 298 12.65 23.74 42.83
C THR A 298 11.31 23.21 42.32
N LEU A 299 10.21 23.54 43.00
CA LEU A 299 8.85 23.17 42.60
C LEU A 299 8.41 23.93 41.34
N ALA A 300 8.78 25.21 41.21
CA ALA A 300 8.55 26.01 40.01
C ALA A 300 9.30 25.43 38.79
N ASP A 301 10.60 25.13 38.94
CA ASP A 301 11.42 24.52 37.88
C ASP A 301 10.84 23.17 37.43
N ARG A 302 10.41 22.32 38.38
CA ARG A 302 9.73 21.05 38.07
C ARG A 302 8.42 21.26 37.32
N THR A 303 7.65 22.29 37.69
CA THR A 303 6.38 22.64 37.02
C THR A 303 6.63 23.02 35.56
N GLU A 304 7.65 23.84 35.29
CA GLU A 304 8.03 24.25 33.93
C GLU A 304 8.42 23.05 33.07
N VAL A 305 9.23 22.13 33.62
CA VAL A 305 9.63 20.89 32.93
C VAL A 305 8.41 20.02 32.60
N LEU A 306 7.49 19.83 33.55
CA LEU A 306 6.26 19.05 33.34
C LEU A 306 5.33 19.69 32.29
N LEU A 307 5.18 21.02 32.31
CA LEU A 307 4.42 21.75 31.29
C LEU A 307 5.06 21.62 29.90
N THR A 308 6.39 21.64 29.83
CA THR A 308 7.13 21.43 28.59
C THR A 308 6.90 20.01 28.04
N PHE A 309 6.96 18.98 28.89
CA PHE A 309 6.63 17.60 28.47
C PHE A 309 5.18 17.47 28.01
N ARG A 310 4.23 18.06 28.74
CA ARG A 310 2.82 18.08 28.34
C ARG A 310 2.64 18.68 26.95
N LYS A 311 3.25 19.84 26.69
CA LYS A 311 3.21 20.51 25.38
C LYS A 311 3.81 19.64 24.28
N HIS A 312 4.97 19.02 24.55
CA HIS A 312 5.64 18.14 23.61
C HIS A 312 4.78 16.91 23.25
N ILE A 313 4.19 16.25 24.25
CA ILE A 313 3.31 15.09 24.06
C ILE A 313 2.05 15.44 23.25
N LEU A 314 1.44 16.61 23.52
CA LEU A 314 0.25 17.07 22.81
C LEU A 314 0.54 17.43 21.33
N ALA A 315 1.73 17.98 21.06
CA ALA A 315 2.16 18.32 19.71
C ALA A 315 2.54 17.10 18.86
N GLY A 316 2.88 15.96 19.47
CA GLY A 316 3.27 14.75 18.76
C GLY A 316 2.13 14.15 17.91
N PRO A 317 2.43 13.56 16.72
CA PRO A 317 1.41 12.89 15.92
C PRO A 317 0.86 11.67 16.65
N SER A 318 -0.45 11.44 16.54
CA SER A 318 -1.11 10.24 17.10
C SER A 318 -1.03 9.03 16.16
N TRP A 319 -0.49 9.23 14.95
CA TRP A 319 -0.31 8.20 13.92
C TRP A 319 1.18 7.84 13.82
N PRO A 320 1.51 6.62 13.33
CA PRO A 320 2.90 6.14 13.23
C PRO A 320 3.67 6.77 12.05
N PHE A 321 3.70 8.10 12.04
CA PHE A 321 4.45 8.93 11.12
C PHE A 321 5.34 9.89 11.92
N ARG A 322 6.39 10.40 11.29
CA ARG A 322 7.37 11.27 11.95
C ARG A 322 6.74 12.58 12.42
N ASP A 323 5.85 13.13 11.61
CA ASP A 323 5.16 14.40 11.85
C ASP A 323 3.79 14.39 11.18
N PHE A 324 2.97 15.40 11.49
CA PHE A 324 1.65 15.58 10.88
C PHE A 324 1.76 15.85 9.37
N GLY A 325 2.83 16.51 8.92
CA GLY A 325 3.10 16.75 7.50
C GLY A 325 3.29 15.45 6.70
N ALA A 326 3.93 14.43 7.27
CA ALA A 326 4.03 13.10 6.66
C ALA A 326 2.68 12.39 6.58
N VAL A 327 1.79 12.57 7.56
CA VAL A 327 0.41 12.06 7.48
C VAL A 327 -0.33 12.71 6.32
N ILE A 328 -0.30 14.04 6.20
CA ILE A 328 -0.96 14.77 5.10
C ILE A 328 -0.39 14.31 3.75
N ARG A 329 0.93 14.20 3.61
CA ARG A 329 1.56 13.73 2.37
C ARG A 329 1.14 12.30 2.02
N ALA A 330 1.05 11.40 3.00
CA ALA A 330 0.58 10.04 2.80
C ALA A 330 -0.88 10.01 2.33
N VAL A 331 -1.75 10.80 2.97
CA VAL A 331 -3.17 10.93 2.59
C VAL A 331 -3.31 11.54 1.20
N ALA A 332 -2.59 12.60 0.90
CA ALA A 332 -2.61 13.25 -0.42
C ALA A 332 -2.11 12.29 -1.51
N ALA A 333 -1.06 11.51 -1.25
CA ALA A 333 -0.58 10.49 -2.19
C ALA A 333 -1.64 9.39 -2.41
N ALA A 334 -2.25 8.87 -1.33
CA ALA A 334 -3.30 7.86 -1.40
C ALA A 334 -4.58 8.36 -2.10
N ALA A 335 -4.94 9.62 -1.88
CA ALA A 335 -6.09 10.29 -2.49
C ALA A 335 -5.79 10.88 -3.88
N SER A 336 -4.57 10.74 -4.40
CA SER A 336 -4.17 11.36 -5.66
C SER A 336 -5.04 11.00 -6.87
N PRO A 337 -5.59 9.77 -7.04
CA PRO A 337 -6.50 9.50 -8.15
C PRO A 337 -7.83 10.26 -8.02
N LEU A 338 -8.33 10.44 -6.79
CA LEU A 338 -9.54 11.21 -6.52
C LEU A 338 -9.30 12.70 -6.77
N ILE A 339 -8.16 13.23 -6.30
CA ILE A 339 -7.76 14.62 -6.57
C ILE A 339 -7.64 14.86 -8.08
N TYR A 340 -6.98 13.95 -8.81
CA TYR A 340 -6.87 14.03 -10.26
C TYR A 340 -8.24 14.05 -10.93
N LEU A 341 -9.15 13.13 -10.55
CA LEU A 341 -10.48 13.06 -11.12
C LEU A 341 -11.30 14.33 -10.87
N VAL A 342 -11.28 14.86 -9.64
CA VAL A 342 -11.99 16.11 -9.31
C VAL A 342 -11.41 17.27 -10.11
N LEU A 343 -10.09 17.41 -10.19
CA LEU A 343 -9.45 18.45 -10.97
C LEU A 343 -9.78 18.32 -12.47
N SER A 344 -9.73 17.11 -13.04
CA SER A 344 -10.06 16.90 -14.45
C SER A 344 -11.51 17.28 -14.75
N GLN A 345 -12.43 16.95 -13.85
CA GLN A 345 -13.85 17.30 -14.00
C GLN A 345 -14.07 18.82 -13.88
N LEU A 346 -13.38 19.49 -12.95
CA LEU A 346 -13.45 20.95 -12.81
C LEU A 346 -12.92 21.67 -14.05
N VAL A 347 -11.79 21.21 -14.60
CA VAL A 347 -11.21 21.78 -15.83
C VAL A 347 -12.17 21.59 -17.01
N GLN A 348 -12.70 20.38 -17.20
CA GLN A 348 -13.66 20.07 -18.27
C GLN A 348 -14.96 20.85 -18.15
N THR A 349 -15.47 21.04 -16.93
CA THR A 349 -16.77 21.70 -16.71
C THR A 349 -16.67 23.22 -16.80
N TYR A 350 -15.62 23.82 -16.22
CA TYR A 350 -15.54 25.27 -16.04
C TYR A 350 -14.57 25.98 -16.98
N LEU A 351 -13.46 25.34 -17.36
CA LEU A 351 -12.45 26.00 -18.18
C LEU A 351 -12.68 25.78 -19.67
N PHE A 352 -13.03 24.57 -20.10
CA PHE A 352 -13.24 24.28 -21.53
C PHE A 352 -14.28 25.19 -22.20
N PRO A 353 -15.46 25.45 -21.61
CA PRO A 353 -16.45 26.34 -22.23
C PRO A 353 -15.96 27.77 -22.46
N LEU A 354 -14.98 28.26 -21.68
CA LEU A 354 -14.42 29.60 -21.83
C LEU A 354 -13.49 29.72 -23.05
N PHE A 355 -12.97 28.60 -23.58
CA PHE A 355 -12.08 28.59 -24.74
C PHE A 355 -12.79 28.26 -26.05
N THR A 356 -14.05 27.82 -26.00
CA THR A 356 -14.84 27.43 -27.17
C THR A 356 -15.86 28.47 -27.62
N GLN A 357 -15.93 29.62 -26.93
CA GLN A 357 -16.69 30.81 -27.35
C GLN A 357 -15.75 31.76 -28.09
#